data_AF-A0A2D6TNV3-F1
#
_entry.id   AF-A0A2D6TNV3-F1
#
_cell.length_a   1.000
_cell.length_b   1.000
_cell.length_c   1.000
_cell.angle_alpha   90.00
_cell.angle_beta   90.00
_cell.angle_gamma   90.00
#
_symmetry.space_group_name_H-M   'P 1'
#
loop_
_entity.id
_entity.type
_entity.pdbx_description
1 polymer ?
#
loop_
_entity_poly.entity_id
_entity_poly.type
_entity_poly.pdbx_seq_one_letter_code
_entity_poly.pdbx_strand_id
1 'polypeptide(L)'
;MLWRLYSSRYRLIFKLLLLRIIMDFLWHEVSEKEKKEIKKEAKNMMDSFSKKLSRIDKKIEESLIERENGEREEGELYEESNEFKKIMFENAPNKNKDFIIAEKKKW
;
A
#
# COMPACT_ATOMS: atom_id res chain seq x y z
N MET A 1 -2.51 42.31 7.93
CA MET A 1 -2.11 41.43 6.80
C MET A 1 -1.01 40.41 7.15
N LEU A 2 -0.34 40.48 8.31
CA LEU A 2 0.80 39.61 8.69
C LEU A 2 0.42 38.25 9.31
N TRP A 3 -0.79 38.08 9.84
CA TRP A 3 -1.23 36.83 10.50
C TRP A 3 -1.46 35.64 9.55
N ARG A 4 -1.80 35.90 8.28
CA ARG A 4 -1.98 34.85 7.26
C ARG A 4 -0.64 34.19 6.87
N LEU A 5 0.46 34.93 6.91
CA LEU A 5 1.81 34.40 6.61
C LEU A 5 2.35 33.54 7.76
N TYR A 6 2.04 33.91 9.02
CA TYR A 6 2.45 33.14 10.18
C TYR A 6 1.77 31.76 10.20
N SER A 7 0.46 31.69 9.95
CA SER A 7 -0.29 30.42 9.92
C SER A 7 0.18 29.45 8.83
N SER A 8 0.59 29.96 7.66
CA SER A 8 0.98 29.12 6.53
C SER A 8 2.30 28.37 6.76
N ARG A 9 3.26 28.97 7.47
CA ARG A 9 4.57 28.35 7.75
C ARG A 9 4.48 27.20 8.76
N TYR A 10 3.70 27.33 9.83
CA TYR A 10 3.51 26.23 10.80
C TYR A 10 2.73 25.06 10.19
N ARG A 11 1.79 25.35 9.29
CA ARG A 11 1.04 24.30 8.56
C ARG A 11 1.96 23.47 7.66
N LEU A 12 2.95 24.09 7.02
CA LEU A 12 3.92 23.41 6.17
C LEU A 12 4.86 22.52 6.99
N ILE A 13 5.37 23.02 8.11
CA ILE A 13 6.26 22.28 9.02
C ILE A 13 5.53 21.08 9.64
N PHE A 14 4.29 21.28 10.09
CA PHE A 14 3.47 20.20 10.66
C PHE A 14 3.14 19.13 9.60
N LYS A 15 2.84 19.53 8.36
CA LYS A 15 2.58 18.60 7.26
C LYS A 15 3.83 17.77 6.92
N LEU A 16 5.03 18.37 6.95
CA LEU A 16 6.30 17.67 6.73
C LEU A 16 6.64 16.70 7.87
N LEU A 17 6.40 17.09 9.12
CA LEU A 17 6.58 16.23 10.29
C LEU A 17 5.64 15.02 10.23
N LEU A 18 4.37 15.26 9.91
CA LEU A 18 3.36 14.20 9.79
C LEU A 18 3.68 13.26 8.63
N LEU A 19 4.12 13.79 7.47
CA LEU A 19 4.55 12.96 6.33
C LEU A 19 5.72 12.06 6.69
N ARG A 20 6.69 12.59 7.44
CA ARG A 20 7.86 11.82 7.90
C ARG A 20 7.45 10.69 8.85
N ILE A 21 6.58 10.98 9.81
CA ILE A 21 6.04 9.98 10.74
C ILE A 21 5.28 8.87 9.99
N ILE A 22 4.49 9.22 8.96
CA ILE A 22 3.74 8.25 8.14
C ILE A 22 4.68 7.40 7.28
N MET A 23 5.76 7.98 6.73
CA MET A 23 6.76 7.24 5.97
C MET A 23 7.53 6.24 6.84
N ASP A 24 7.95 6.65 8.04
CA ASP A 24 8.64 5.79 9.00
C ASP A 24 7.73 4.64 9.50
N PHE A 25 6.41 4.85 9.52
CA PHE A 25 5.42 3.82 9.87
C PHE A 25 5.19 2.80 8.74
N LEU A 26 5.25 3.22 7.47
CA LEU A 26 4.96 2.34 6.32
C LEU A 26 6.13 1.39 6.02
N TRP A 27 7.36 1.85 6.24
CA TRP A 27 8.58 1.07 6.01
C TRP A 27 9.63 1.39 7.06
N HIS A 28 9.97 0.41 7.87
CA HIS A 28 11.15 0.48 8.74
C HIS A 28 11.97 -0.80 8.60
N GLU A 29 13.27 -0.69 8.91
CA GLU A 29 14.12 -1.86 9.01
C GLU A 29 13.68 -2.71 10.21
N VAL A 30 13.39 -3.99 9.96
CA VAL A 30 12.93 -4.91 10.99
C VAL A 30 14.14 -5.42 11.77
N SER A 31 14.17 -5.18 13.08
CA SER A 31 15.28 -5.63 13.94
C SER A 31 15.27 -7.17 14.09
N GLU A 32 16.41 -7.78 14.45
CA GLU A 32 16.48 -9.23 14.68
C GLU A 32 15.54 -9.73 15.80
N LYS A 33 15.30 -8.90 16.81
CA LYS A 33 14.34 -9.20 17.88
C LYS A 33 12.91 -9.24 17.31
N GLU A 34 12.56 -8.22 16.55
CA GLU A 34 11.25 -8.09 15.93
C GLU A 34 10.99 -9.18 14.89
N LYS A 35 11.99 -9.55 14.07
CA LYS A 35 11.90 -10.69 13.16
C LYS A 35 11.53 -11.99 13.90
N LYS A 36 12.10 -12.22 15.08
CA LYS A 36 11.78 -13.39 15.91
C LYS A 36 10.34 -13.33 16.45
N GLU A 37 9.88 -12.15 16.85
CA GLU A 37 8.51 -11.92 17.32
C GLU A 37 7.51 -12.15 16.17
N ILE A 38 7.71 -11.51 15.02
CA ILE A 38 6.92 -11.71 13.79
C ILE A 38 6.86 -13.19 13.42
N LYS A 39 8.00 -13.90 13.42
CA LYS A 39 8.05 -15.33 13.10
C LYS A 39 7.23 -16.16 14.08
N LYS A 40 7.28 -15.84 15.38
CA LYS A 40 6.50 -16.53 16.42
C LYS A 40 5.00 -16.30 16.23
N GLU A 41 4.60 -15.06 15.97
CA GLU A 41 3.20 -14.69 15.74
C GLU A 41 2.64 -15.34 14.47
N ALA A 42 3.38 -15.28 13.36
CA ALA A 42 3.01 -15.94 12.11
C ALA A 42 2.83 -17.44 12.32
N LYS A 43 3.75 -18.10 13.03
CA LYS A 43 3.63 -19.53 13.36
C LYS A 43 2.38 -19.81 14.18
N ASN A 44 2.12 -19.04 15.24
CA ASN A 44 0.93 -19.21 16.06
C ASN A 44 -0.37 -19.05 15.25
N MET A 45 -0.40 -18.09 14.30
CA MET A 45 -1.52 -17.87 13.41
C MET A 45 -1.74 -19.06 12.47
N MET A 46 -0.67 -19.57 11.87
CA MET A 46 -0.71 -20.77 11.02
C MET A 46 -1.17 -22.00 11.80
N ASP A 47 -0.60 -22.27 12.97
CA ASP A 47 -0.95 -23.42 13.81
C ASP A 47 -2.42 -23.34 14.26
N SER A 48 -2.89 -22.15 14.65
CA SER A 48 -4.29 -21.88 15.01
C SER A 48 -5.23 -22.09 13.83
N PHE A 49 -4.85 -21.64 12.64
CA PHE A 49 -5.60 -21.84 11.40
C PHE A 49 -5.68 -23.32 11.03
N SER A 50 -4.55 -24.03 11.00
CA SER A 50 -4.47 -25.47 10.72
C SER A 50 -5.31 -26.29 11.71
N LYS A 51 -5.27 -25.94 13.01
CA LYS A 51 -6.09 -26.59 14.04
C LYS A 51 -7.59 -26.35 13.86
N LYS A 52 -7.99 -25.19 13.32
CA LYS A 52 -9.39 -24.92 12.98
C LYS A 52 -9.80 -25.68 11.72
N LEU A 53 -8.96 -25.70 10.69
CA LEU A 53 -9.19 -26.46 9.47
C LEU A 53 -9.32 -27.97 9.73
N SER A 54 -8.51 -28.53 10.63
CA SER A 54 -8.56 -29.96 10.96
C SER A 54 -9.86 -30.41 11.64
N ARG A 55 -10.72 -29.48 12.07
CA ARG A 55 -12.04 -29.77 12.65
C ARG A 55 -13.15 -29.79 11.59
N ILE A 56 -12.82 -29.41 10.36
CA ILE A 56 -13.77 -29.41 9.25
C ILE A 56 -13.72 -30.79 8.61
N ASP A 57 -14.60 -31.69 9.06
CA ASP A 57 -14.70 -33.07 8.55
C ASP A 57 -15.51 -33.20 7.25
N LYS A 58 -16.00 -32.08 6.71
CA LYS A 58 -16.86 -32.05 5.53
C LYS A 58 -16.05 -31.66 4.31
N LYS A 59 -16.28 -32.35 3.19
CA LYS A 59 -15.97 -31.81 1.87
C LYS A 59 -16.73 -30.50 1.75
N ILE A 60 -16.01 -29.39 1.87
CA ILE A 60 -16.55 -28.07 1.59
C ILE A 60 -16.87 -28.09 0.11
N GLU A 61 -18.15 -28.04 -0.23
CA GLU A 61 -18.58 -27.79 -1.59
C GLU A 61 -18.01 -26.44 -1.99
N GLU A 62 -17.18 -26.42 -3.05
CA GLU A 62 -16.59 -25.18 -3.51
C GLU A 62 -17.73 -24.24 -3.91
N SER A 63 -17.82 -23.07 -3.28
CA SER A 63 -18.73 -22.01 -3.71
C SER A 63 -18.15 -21.38 -4.98
N LEU A 64 -18.08 -22.16 -6.05
CA LEU A 64 -17.67 -21.69 -7.36
C LEU A 64 -18.80 -20.80 -7.86
N ILE A 65 -18.51 -19.51 -7.96
CA ILE A 65 -19.29 -18.63 -8.82
C ILE A 65 -18.80 -18.94 -10.23
N GLU A 66 -19.51 -19.82 -10.93
CA GLU A 66 -19.28 -20.04 -12.35
C GLU A 66 -19.54 -18.72 -13.08
N ARG A 67 -18.51 -18.20 -13.74
CA ARG A 67 -18.62 -17.04 -14.61
C ARG A 67 -18.44 -17.52 -16.04
N GLU A 68 -19.40 -17.19 -16.87
CA GLU A 68 -19.36 -17.53 -18.30
C GLU A 68 -18.14 -16.89 -18.98
N ASN A 69 -17.80 -15.65 -18.59
CA ASN A 69 -16.66 -14.91 -19.10
C ASN A 69 -15.82 -14.34 -17.95
N GLY A 70 -14.50 -14.53 -18.01
CA GLY A 70 -13.52 -13.94 -17.08
C GLY A 70 -12.72 -12.78 -17.69
N GLU A 71 -12.91 -12.55 -18.98
CA GLU A 71 -12.17 -11.57 -19.76
C GLU A 71 -12.90 -10.22 -19.77
N ARG A 72 -12.11 -9.15 -19.84
CA ARG A 72 -12.65 -7.80 -20.04
C ARG A 72 -12.66 -7.52 -21.53
N GLU A 73 -13.81 -7.11 -22.06
CA GLU A 73 -13.89 -6.59 -23.43
C GLU A 73 -12.96 -5.37 -23.58
N GLU A 74 -12.16 -5.39 -24.64
CA GLU A 74 -11.32 -4.24 -24.99
C GLU A 74 -12.22 -3.12 -25.51
N GLY A 75 -12.36 -2.05 -24.72
CA GLY A 75 -13.09 -0.85 -25.11
C GLY A 75 -12.19 0.17 -25.82
N GLU A 76 -12.80 1.24 -26.31
CA GLU A 76 -12.07 2.38 -26.87
C GLU A 76 -11.19 3.05 -25.80
N LEU A 77 -10.05 3.59 -26.23
CA LEU A 77 -9.17 4.38 -25.39
C LEU A 77 -9.90 5.66 -24.95
N TYR A 78 -10.19 5.78 -23.65
CA TYR A 78 -10.57 7.06 -23.07
C TYR A 78 -9.36 8.00 -23.17
N GLU A 79 -9.60 9.25 -23.61
CA GLU A 79 -8.57 10.28 -23.54
C GLU A 79 -8.00 10.36 -22.11
N GLU A 80 -6.68 10.25 -22.00
CA GLU A 80 -5.98 10.28 -20.73
C GLU A 80 -6.33 11.59 -20.01
N SER A 81 -7.06 11.50 -18.90
CA SER A 81 -7.40 12.70 -18.15
C SER A 81 -6.11 13.26 -17.55
N ASN A 82 -5.81 14.53 -17.85
CA ASN A 82 -4.68 15.23 -17.23
C ASN A 82 -4.74 15.17 -15.69
N GLU A 83 -5.94 14.98 -15.12
CA GLU A 83 -6.17 14.77 -13.70
C GLU A 83 -5.60 13.44 -13.20
N PHE A 84 -5.79 12.33 -13.91
CA PHE A 84 -5.22 11.04 -13.54
C PHE A 84 -3.69 11.11 -13.47
N LYS A 85 -3.07 11.64 -14.52
CA LYS A 85 -1.62 11.82 -14.60
C LYS A 85 -1.12 12.66 -13.41
N LYS A 86 -1.80 13.77 -13.13
CA LYS A 86 -1.48 14.64 -11.99
C LYS A 86 -1.55 13.91 -10.66
N ILE A 87 -2.64 13.17 -10.39
CA ILE A 87 -2.82 12.43 -9.12
C ILE A 87 -1.75 11.34 -8.96
N MET A 88 -1.48 10.59 -10.03
CA MET A 88 -0.46 9.54 -10.02
C MET A 88 0.90 10.11 -9.61
N PHE A 89 1.33 11.21 -10.23
CA PHE A 89 2.59 11.85 -9.87
C PHE A 89 2.52 12.52 -8.49
N GLU A 90 1.43 13.19 -8.13
CA GLU A 90 1.22 13.78 -6.78
C GLU A 90 1.47 12.82 -5.63
N ASN A 91 1.09 11.55 -5.80
CA ASN A 91 1.30 10.51 -4.78
C ASN A 91 2.70 9.87 -4.80
N ALA A 92 3.54 10.14 -5.80
CA ALA A 92 4.88 9.53 -5.87
C ALA A 92 5.86 10.23 -4.93
N PRO A 93 6.65 9.48 -4.11
CA PRO A 93 7.55 10.06 -3.10
C PRO A 93 8.72 10.84 -3.73
N ASN A 94 9.26 10.35 -4.84
CA ASN A 94 10.31 11.02 -5.61
C ASN A 94 9.91 11.07 -7.08
N LYS A 95 9.90 12.28 -7.66
CA LYS A 95 9.47 12.51 -9.05
C LYS A 95 10.10 13.78 -9.63
N ASN A 96 10.12 13.86 -10.95
CA ASN A 96 10.42 15.06 -11.70
C ASN A 96 9.36 15.22 -12.80
N LYS A 97 8.50 16.23 -12.70
CA LYS A 97 7.42 16.60 -13.64
C LYS A 97 6.66 15.41 -14.26
N ASP A 98 7.26 14.73 -15.23
CA ASP A 98 6.71 13.62 -16.00
C ASP A 98 7.32 12.24 -15.67
N PHE A 99 8.18 12.13 -14.65
CA PHE A 99 8.89 10.90 -14.30
C PHE A 99 8.85 10.59 -12.81
N ILE A 100 8.69 9.31 -12.44
CA ILE A 100 8.92 8.81 -11.09
C ILE A 100 10.39 8.42 -10.98
N ILE A 101 11.06 8.86 -9.91
CA ILE A 101 12.48 8.57 -9.67
C ILE A 101 12.56 7.39 -8.70
N ALA A 102 13.25 6.33 -9.12
CA ALA A 102 13.48 5.13 -8.32
C ALA A 102 14.98 4.78 -8.27
N GLU A 103 15.39 4.04 -7.25
CA GLU A 103 16.75 3.54 -7.13
C GLU A 103 17.08 2.52 -8.23
N LYS A 104 18.24 2.68 -8.87
CA LYS A 104 18.73 1.70 -9.83
C LYS A 104 19.32 0.50 -9.08
N LYS A 105 18.56 -0.59 -8.95
CA LYS A 105 19.10 -1.88 -8.49
C LYS A 105 19.61 -2.72 -9.67
N LYS A 106 20.70 -3.47 -9.45
CA LYS A 106 21.07 -4.58 -10.33
C LYS A 106 20.12 -5.73 -10.02
N TRP A 107 19.30 -6.10 -11.00
CA TRP A 107 18.46 -7.29 -10.93
C TRP A 107 19.30 -8.51 -11.25
#